data_AF-A0A316ZC72-F1
#
_entry.id   AF-A0A316ZC72-F1
#
_cell.length_a   1.000
_cell.length_b   1.000
_cell.length_c   1.000
_cell.angle_alpha   90.00
_cell.angle_beta   90.00
_cell.angle_gamma   90.00
#
_symmetry.space_group_name_H-M   'P 1'
#
loop_
_entity.id
_entity.type
_entity.pdbx_description
1 polymer ?
#
loop_
_entity_poly.entity_id
_entity_poly.type
_entity_poly.pdbx_seq_one_letter_code
_entity_poly.pdbx_strand_id
1 'polypeptide(L)'
;MAQPSKTQILRLYRDYMRSAQSFASYNFRTYFQRRSRDMFRSALLPSSAAAQSSPYSKAGAVTGPASPSTLTASSSSSSSADDGARLAAWYATARQELQVLRRAALTNQMYAGERLVVEQPRPFVVGGGGAGMEASTGGSGMPDKGNENAGKGAPESG
;
A
#
# COMPACT_ATOMS: atom_id res chain seq x y z
N MET A 1 16.13 -3.10 -26.70
CA MET A 1 14.95 -2.45 -26.07
C MET A 1 15.44 -1.33 -25.19
N ALA A 2 14.82 -0.15 -25.24
CA ALA A 2 15.21 0.99 -24.40
C ALA A 2 14.79 0.76 -22.94
N GLN A 3 15.59 1.27 -22.00
CA GLN A 3 15.27 1.19 -20.57
C GLN A 3 14.04 2.04 -20.22
N PRO A 4 13.08 1.52 -19.44
CA PRO A 4 11.93 2.30 -19.00
C PRO A 4 12.37 3.37 -18.00
N SER A 5 11.93 4.61 -18.18
CA SER A 5 12.30 5.69 -17.27
C SER A 5 11.60 5.55 -15.91
N LYS A 6 12.22 6.07 -14.84
CA LYS A 6 11.60 6.12 -13.50
C LYS A 6 10.20 6.74 -13.52
N THR A 7 9.98 7.78 -14.33
CA THR A 7 8.67 8.42 -14.48
C THR A 7 7.65 7.57 -15.22
N GLN A 8 8.07 6.76 -16.21
CA GLN A 8 7.21 5.78 -16.88
C GLN A 8 6.78 4.66 -15.92
N ILE A 9 7.68 4.15 -15.08
CA ILE A 9 7.38 3.12 -14.07
C ILE A 9 6.40 3.68 -13.02
N LEU A 10 6.61 4.90 -12.52
CA LEU A 10 5.71 5.54 -11.56
C LEU A 10 4.30 5.81 -12.14
N ARG A 11 4.21 6.19 -13.42
CA ARG A 11 2.92 6.31 -14.12
C ARG A 11 2.22 4.95 -14.22
N LEU A 12 2.95 3.90 -14.61
CA LEU A 12 2.41 2.53 -14.70
C LEU A 12 1.88 2.04 -13.34
N TYR A 13 2.62 2.25 -12.24
CA TYR A 13 2.19 1.90 -10.89
C TYR A 13 0.88 2.62 -10.50
N ARG A 14 0.77 3.92 -10.77
CA ARG A 14 -0.44 4.71 -10.50
C ARG A 14 -1.63 4.22 -11.34
N ASP A 15 -1.39 3.79 -12.58
CA ASP A 15 -2.44 3.23 -13.44
C ASP A 15 -2.93 1.86 -12.94
N TYR A 16 -2.04 0.99 -12.47
CA TYR A 16 -2.40 -0.26 -11.81
C TYR A 16 -3.22 0.00 -10.54
N MET A 17 -2.77 0.91 -9.66
CA MET A 17 -3.51 1.26 -8.42
C MET A 17 -4.92 1.80 -8.72
N ARG A 18 -5.06 2.70 -9.71
CA ARG A 18 -6.36 3.23 -10.12
C ARG A 18 -7.27 2.15 -10.72
N SER A 19 -6.73 1.28 -11.57
CA SER A 19 -7.50 0.18 -12.18
C SER A 19 -7.91 -0.86 -11.14
N ALA A 20 -7.05 -1.17 -10.17
CA ALA A 20 -7.38 -2.04 -9.05
C ALA A 20 -8.42 -1.42 -8.10
N GLN A 21 -8.42 -0.10 -7.93
CA GLN A 21 -9.45 0.62 -7.17
C GLN A 21 -10.83 0.66 -7.86
N SER A 22 -10.88 0.54 -9.20
CA SER A 22 -12.13 0.63 -9.96
C SER A 22 -12.96 -0.67 -9.99
N PHE A 23 -12.46 -1.79 -9.45
CA PHE A 23 -13.27 -2.99 -9.26
C PHE A 23 -14.42 -2.73 -8.27
N ALA A 24 -15.63 -3.14 -8.63
CA ALA A 24 -16.81 -3.03 -7.80
C ALA A 24 -16.72 -3.95 -6.56
N SER A 25 -16.27 -5.20 -6.75
CA SER A 25 -16.09 -6.17 -5.66
C SER A 25 -14.89 -5.82 -4.76
N TYR A 26 -15.11 -5.78 -3.44
CA TYR A 26 -14.05 -5.66 -2.44
C TYR A 26 -12.93 -6.71 -2.57
N ASN A 27 -13.27 -7.97 -2.86
CA ASN A 27 -12.30 -9.06 -2.95
C ASN A 27 -11.31 -8.83 -4.10
N PHE A 28 -11.81 -8.49 -5.28
CA PHE A 28 -10.95 -8.15 -6.42
C PHE A 28 -10.18 -6.84 -6.18
N ARG A 29 -10.84 -5.81 -5.65
CA ARG A 29 -10.22 -4.52 -5.34
C ARG A 29 -9.02 -4.66 -4.39
N THR A 30 -9.16 -5.40 -3.30
CA THR A 30 -8.08 -5.63 -2.33
C THR A 30 -7.03 -6.61 -2.85
N TYR A 31 -7.43 -7.70 -3.53
CA TYR A 31 -6.50 -8.64 -4.15
C TYR A 31 -5.61 -7.97 -5.18
N PHE A 32 -6.17 -7.23 -6.14
CA PHE A 32 -5.39 -6.58 -7.19
C PHE A 32 -4.55 -5.42 -6.66
N GLN A 33 -5.00 -4.67 -5.63
CA GLN A 33 -4.13 -3.70 -4.95
C GLN A 33 -2.91 -4.37 -4.32
N ARG A 34 -3.11 -5.46 -3.56
CA ARG A 34 -2.01 -6.22 -2.93
C ARG A 34 -1.07 -6.80 -3.97
N ARG A 35 -1.59 -7.63 -4.90
CA ARG A 35 -0.82 -8.28 -5.97
C ARG A 35 -0.02 -7.27 -6.80
N SER A 36 -0.61 -6.12 -7.15
CA SER A 36 0.12 -5.09 -7.89
C SER A 36 1.26 -4.48 -7.07
N ARG A 37 1.05 -4.19 -5.77
CA ARG A 37 2.14 -3.69 -4.91
C ARG A 37 3.29 -4.70 -4.81
N ASP A 38 2.96 -5.98 -4.65
CA ASP A 38 3.97 -7.04 -4.55
C ASP A 38 4.70 -7.29 -5.88
N MET A 39 4.00 -7.23 -7.02
CA MET A 39 4.60 -7.31 -8.36
C MET A 39 5.58 -6.16 -8.64
N PHE A 40 5.23 -4.93 -8.27
CA PHE A 40 6.15 -3.79 -8.42
C PHE A 40 7.32 -3.87 -7.43
N ARG A 41 7.11 -4.43 -6.23
CA ARG A 41 8.22 -4.67 -5.28
C ARG A 41 9.21 -5.70 -5.82
N SER A 42 8.74 -6.88 -6.25
CA SER A 42 9.62 -7.95 -6.71
C SER A 42 10.39 -7.62 -8.00
N ALA A 43 9.88 -6.70 -8.82
CA ALA A 43 10.56 -6.23 -10.02
C ALA A 43 11.57 -5.09 -9.78
N LEU A 44 11.41 -4.31 -8.70
CA LEU A 44 12.21 -3.10 -8.44
C LEU A 44 13.18 -3.22 -7.25
N LEU A 45 12.94 -4.16 -6.33
CA LEU A 45 13.82 -4.44 -5.18
C LEU A 45 14.69 -5.68 -5.46
N PRO A 46 15.94 -5.73 -4.95
CA PRO A 46 16.71 -6.95 -4.88
C PRO A 46 15.92 -8.06 -4.16
N SER A 47 16.12 -9.33 -4.56
CA SER A 47 15.35 -10.47 -4.05
C SER A 47 15.31 -10.57 -2.52
N SER A 48 16.45 -10.29 -1.87
CA SER A 48 16.61 -10.21 -0.42
C SER A 48 15.69 -9.17 0.24
N ALA A 49 15.59 -7.97 -0.34
CA ALA A 49 14.72 -6.88 0.15
C ALA A 49 13.25 -7.07 -0.27
N ALA A 50 12.98 -7.71 -1.41
CA ALA A 50 11.63 -8.03 -1.86
C ALA A 50 10.93 -9.01 -0.90
N ALA A 51 11.64 -10.06 -0.46
CA ALA A 51 11.10 -11.05 0.48
C ALA A 51 10.69 -10.44 1.84
N GLN A 52 11.42 -9.42 2.31
CA GLN A 52 11.18 -8.79 3.61
C GLN A 52 10.16 -7.62 3.57
N SER A 53 9.81 -7.11 2.38
CA SER A 53 9.02 -5.87 2.23
C SER A 53 7.54 -6.06 1.87
N SER A 54 7.08 -7.30 1.69
CA SER A 54 5.65 -7.61 1.64
C SER A 54 5.14 -8.07 3.02
N PRO A 55 4.08 -7.47 3.57
CA PRO A 55 3.51 -7.86 4.87
C PRO A 55 2.83 -9.24 4.86
N TYR A 56 2.80 -9.93 3.72
CA TYR A 56 2.23 -11.27 3.55
C TYR A 56 3.26 -12.34 3.12
N SER A 57 4.56 -12.01 3.10
CA SER A 57 5.61 -13.00 2.89
C SER A 57 5.56 -14.09 3.96
N LYS A 58 5.72 -15.37 3.58
CA LYS A 58 5.67 -16.51 4.52
C LYS A 58 6.78 -16.52 5.60
N ALA A 59 7.77 -15.62 5.49
CA ALA A 59 8.78 -15.34 6.51
C ALA A 59 8.33 -14.32 7.58
N GLY A 60 7.11 -13.77 7.50
CA GLY A 60 6.63 -12.64 8.30
C GLY A 60 6.23 -12.95 9.75
N ALA A 61 7.10 -13.59 10.53
CA ALA A 61 6.89 -13.78 11.98
C ALA A 61 7.30 -12.56 12.83
N VAL A 62 8.05 -11.60 12.25
CA VAL A 62 8.48 -10.36 12.92
C VAL A 62 8.33 -9.19 11.94
N THR A 63 7.33 -8.33 12.17
CA THR A 63 7.15 -7.10 11.40
C THR A 63 7.75 -5.91 12.14
N GLY A 64 9.00 -5.57 11.81
CA GLY A 64 9.59 -4.29 12.21
C GLY A 64 8.95 -3.11 11.45
N PRO A 65 8.73 -1.94 12.08
CA PRO A 65 8.21 -0.77 11.39
C PRO A 65 9.21 -0.28 10.33
N ALA A 66 8.81 -0.31 9.05
CA ALA A 66 9.66 0.04 7.93
C ALA A 66 9.91 1.56 7.83
N SER A 67 10.94 2.04 8.52
CA SER A 67 11.46 3.41 8.37
C SER A 67 12.19 3.61 7.04
N PRO A 68 12.22 4.83 6.46
CA PRO A 68 12.82 5.11 5.15
C PRO A 68 14.34 4.89 5.07
N SER A 69 15.02 4.70 6.21
CA SER A 69 16.47 4.53 6.29
C SER A 69 17.00 3.19 5.77
N THR A 70 16.16 2.17 5.57
CA THR A 70 16.60 0.86 5.03
C THR A 70 16.79 0.83 3.51
N LEU A 71 16.58 1.96 2.83
CA LEU A 71 16.70 2.09 1.37
C LEU A 71 18.15 2.15 0.83
N THR A 72 19.16 2.13 1.70
CA THR A 72 20.57 2.44 1.34
C THR A 72 21.56 1.27 1.42
N ALA A 73 21.12 0.06 1.80
CA ALA A 73 22.01 -1.09 1.95
C ALA A 73 22.15 -1.90 0.64
N SER A 74 23.29 -1.75 -0.05
CA SER A 74 23.67 -2.56 -1.21
C SER A 74 24.37 -3.86 -0.81
N SER A 75 23.90 -5.01 -1.32
CA SER A 75 24.76 -6.15 -1.71
C SER A 75 23.99 -7.31 -2.37
N SER A 76 24.19 -7.50 -3.69
CA SER A 76 24.69 -8.77 -4.29
C SER A 76 24.52 -8.79 -5.82
N SER A 77 25.58 -9.25 -6.47
CA SER A 77 25.85 -9.40 -7.89
C SER A 77 24.71 -9.92 -8.79
N SER A 78 24.03 -9.02 -9.49
CA SER A 78 23.61 -9.19 -10.88
C SER A 78 24.27 -8.11 -11.73
N SER A 79 24.66 -8.42 -12.97
CA SER A 79 25.23 -7.44 -13.89
C SER A 79 24.17 -6.39 -14.24
N SER A 80 24.49 -5.11 -14.03
CA SER A 80 23.54 -4.01 -14.20
C SER A 80 22.96 -3.89 -15.61
N ALA A 81 23.66 -4.41 -16.62
CA ALA A 81 23.18 -4.54 -18.00
C ALA A 81 22.00 -5.53 -18.12
N ASP A 82 22.10 -6.69 -17.45
CA ASP A 82 21.09 -7.75 -17.47
C ASP A 82 19.85 -7.35 -16.67
N ASP A 83 20.05 -6.66 -15.54
CA ASP A 83 18.96 -6.05 -14.77
C ASP A 83 18.15 -5.07 -15.61
N GLY A 84 18.82 -4.27 -16.43
CA GLY A 84 18.16 -3.40 -17.40
C GLY A 84 17.35 -4.20 -18.41
N ALA A 85 17.93 -5.21 -19.06
CA ALA A 85 17.23 -6.01 -20.06
C ALA A 85 15.98 -6.69 -19.46
N ARG A 86 16.10 -7.24 -18.25
CA ARG A 86 15.02 -7.81 -17.44
C ARG A 86 13.92 -6.80 -17.13
N LEU A 87 14.28 -5.59 -16.69
CA LEU A 87 13.33 -4.53 -16.35
C LEU A 87 12.57 -4.03 -17.59
N ALA A 88 13.23 -3.92 -18.75
CA ALA A 88 12.57 -3.54 -20.01
C ALA A 88 11.56 -4.60 -20.48
N ALA A 89 11.91 -5.89 -20.38
CA ALA A 89 11.00 -6.99 -20.69
C ALA A 89 9.79 -7.02 -19.74
N TRP A 90 10.02 -6.91 -18.43
CA TRP A 90 8.95 -6.82 -17.42
C TRP A 90 8.04 -5.61 -17.63
N TYR A 91 8.59 -4.45 -17.99
CA TYR A 91 7.78 -3.26 -18.27
C TYR A 91 6.88 -3.44 -19.50
N ALA A 92 7.35 -4.17 -20.52
CA ALA A 92 6.55 -4.50 -21.70
C ALA A 92 5.38 -5.44 -21.36
N THR A 93 5.60 -6.49 -20.57
CA THR A 93 4.54 -7.41 -20.14
C THR A 93 3.55 -6.74 -19.18
N ALA A 94 4.03 -5.95 -18.20
CA ALA A 94 3.17 -5.21 -17.28
C ALA A 94 2.26 -4.18 -17.98
N ARG A 95 2.66 -3.63 -19.14
CA ARG A 95 1.77 -2.79 -19.96
C ARG A 95 0.63 -3.59 -20.61
N GLN A 96 0.87 -4.86 -20.96
CA GLN A 96 -0.17 -5.74 -21.52
C GLN A 96 -1.13 -6.20 -20.41
N GLU A 97 -0.60 -6.63 -19.27
CA GLU A 97 -1.38 -7.00 -18.09
C GLU A 97 -2.25 -5.84 -17.57
N LEU A 98 -1.78 -4.59 -17.61
CA LEU A 98 -2.59 -3.43 -17.28
C LEU A 98 -3.86 -3.31 -18.16
N GLN A 99 -3.79 -3.70 -19.43
CA GLN A 99 -4.99 -3.70 -20.30
C GLN A 99 -5.94 -4.85 -19.93
N VAL A 100 -5.41 -6.01 -19.54
CA VAL A 100 -6.22 -7.12 -18.99
C VAL A 100 -6.93 -6.68 -17.70
N LEU A 101 -6.21 -6.04 -16.78
CA LEU A 101 -6.74 -5.52 -15.51
C LEU A 101 -7.86 -4.50 -15.74
N ARG A 102 -7.69 -3.58 -16.70
CA ARG A 102 -8.72 -2.59 -17.09
C ARG A 102 -9.97 -3.24 -17.65
N ARG A 103 -9.84 -4.22 -18.54
CA ARG A 103 -10.97 -4.98 -19.09
C ARG A 103 -11.72 -5.74 -17.98
N ALA A 104 -10.98 -6.44 -17.12
CA ALA A 104 -11.56 -7.18 -15.99
C ALA A 104 -12.29 -6.24 -15.00
N ALA A 105 -11.77 -5.04 -14.74
CA ALA A 105 -12.46 -4.04 -13.93
C ALA A 105 -13.77 -3.58 -14.59
N LEU A 106 -13.77 -3.30 -15.89
CA LEU A 106 -14.95 -2.89 -16.65
C LEU A 106 -16.03 -4.00 -16.64
N THR A 107 -15.67 -5.25 -16.94
CA THR A 107 -16.59 -6.39 -16.84
C THR A 107 -17.14 -6.56 -15.42
N ASN A 108 -16.31 -6.39 -14.38
CA ASN A 108 -16.78 -6.45 -12.99
C ASN A 108 -17.70 -5.28 -12.59
N GLN A 109 -17.66 -4.14 -13.28
CA GLN A 109 -18.61 -3.05 -13.10
C GLN A 109 -19.95 -3.37 -13.78
N MET A 110 -19.93 -3.90 -15.01
CA MET A 110 -21.14 -4.26 -15.77
C MET A 110 -21.95 -5.37 -15.09
N TYR A 111 -21.27 -6.31 -14.44
CA TYR A 111 -21.87 -7.42 -13.70
C TYR A 111 -21.60 -7.31 -12.19
N ALA A 112 -21.72 -6.11 -11.64
CA ALA A 112 -21.60 -5.87 -10.21
C ALA A 112 -22.83 -6.44 -9.47
N GLY A 113 -22.58 -7.30 -8.48
CA GLY A 113 -23.61 -7.76 -7.54
C GLY A 113 -23.74 -6.86 -6.31
N GLU A 114 -24.52 -7.32 -5.33
CA GLU A 114 -24.64 -6.66 -4.03
C GLU A 114 -23.27 -6.56 -3.32
N ARG A 115 -23.12 -5.52 -2.49
CA ARG A 115 -21.90 -5.31 -1.70
C ARG A 115 -21.83 -6.31 -0.55
N LEU A 116 -20.62 -6.78 -0.25
CA LEU A 116 -20.40 -7.63 0.92
C LEU A 116 -20.66 -6.83 2.21
N VAL A 117 -21.10 -7.49 3.27
CA VAL A 117 -21.33 -6.89 4.61
C VAL A 117 -20.11 -6.15 5.16
N VAL A 118 -18.89 -6.57 4.76
CA VAL A 118 -17.63 -5.92 5.14
C VAL A 118 -17.33 -4.62 4.37
N GLU A 119 -18.11 -4.31 3.33
CA GLU A 119 -18.01 -3.02 2.63
C GLU A 119 -18.80 -1.96 3.39
N GLN A 120 -18.10 -1.20 4.23
CA GLN A 120 -18.68 0.04 4.77
C GLN A 120 -19.25 0.87 3.62
N PRO A 121 -20.47 1.44 3.76
CA PRO A 121 -21.00 2.34 2.76
C PRO A 121 -19.98 3.46 2.57
N ARG A 122 -19.60 3.71 1.30
CA ARG A 122 -18.82 4.89 0.95
C ARG A 122 -19.57 6.08 1.55
N PRO A 123 -18.98 6.87 2.47
CA PRO A 123 -19.69 7.99 3.08
C PRO A 123 -20.22 8.84 1.93
N PHE A 124 -21.56 8.89 1.84
CA PHE A 124 -22.25 9.67 0.85
C PHE A 124 -21.88 11.12 1.14
N VAL A 125 -20.97 11.67 0.33
CA VAL A 125 -20.67 13.09 0.35
C VAL A 125 -21.92 13.76 -0.18
N VAL A 126 -22.79 14.17 0.74
CA VAL A 126 -24.01 14.91 0.48
C VAL A 126 -23.63 16.27 -0.08
N GLY A 127 -23.41 16.34 -1.39
CA GLY A 127 -23.38 17.59 -2.13
C GLY A 127 -24.80 18.15 -2.22
N GLY A 128 -25.33 18.63 -1.09
CA GLY A 128 -26.74 19.00 -0.93
C GLY A 128 -26.94 19.75 0.38
N GLY A 129 -26.75 21.07 0.33
CA GLY A 129 -26.60 21.96 1.49
C GLY A 129 -27.81 22.10 2.42
N GLY A 130 -27.59 22.85 3.51
CA GLY A 130 -28.66 23.40 4.33
C GLY A 130 -28.41 23.30 5.83
N ALA A 131 -28.16 24.47 6.43
CA ALA A 131 -28.37 24.88 7.82
C ALA A 131 -28.80 23.86 8.89
N GLY A 132 -28.16 23.96 10.08
CA GLY A 132 -28.76 23.57 11.35
C GLY A 132 -28.25 22.25 11.93
N MET A 133 -27.12 22.30 12.65
CA MET A 133 -26.85 21.35 13.74
C MET A 133 -25.87 21.89 14.80
N GLU A 134 -25.83 23.21 15.03
CA GLU A 134 -25.21 23.80 16.22
C GLU A 134 -26.10 23.61 17.47
N ALA A 135 -26.30 22.34 17.86
CA ALA A 135 -27.00 21.96 19.07
C ALA A 135 -26.51 20.62 19.65
N SER A 136 -25.34 20.61 20.27
CA SER A 136 -25.09 19.74 21.43
C SER A 136 -24.04 20.35 22.35
N THR A 137 -24.53 20.84 23.49
CA THR A 137 -23.76 21.57 24.50
C THR A 137 -23.08 20.63 25.50
N GLY A 138 -21.87 21.00 25.93
CA GLY A 138 -21.37 20.67 27.28
C GLY A 138 -20.78 19.27 27.47
N GLY A 139 -19.49 19.21 27.78
CA GLY A 139 -18.77 17.96 28.02
C GLY A 139 -17.33 18.16 28.51
N SER A 140 -17.12 19.13 29.39
CA SER A 140 -15.80 19.43 29.98
C SER A 140 -15.23 18.24 30.76
N GLY A 141 -13.97 17.85 30.53
CA GLY A 141 -13.34 16.80 31.35
C GLY A 141 -12.07 16.14 30.79
N MET A 142 -10.97 16.89 30.62
CA MET A 142 -9.61 16.32 30.62
C MET A 142 -9.24 15.96 32.07
N PRO A 143 -8.56 14.84 32.36
CA PRO A 143 -7.08 14.84 32.40
C PRO A 143 -6.51 13.58 31.71
N ASP A 144 -5.76 13.72 30.63
CA ASP A 144 -4.29 13.76 30.66
C ASP A 144 -3.64 12.94 31.79
N LYS A 145 -2.94 11.86 31.42
CA LYS A 145 -2.04 11.13 32.32
C LYS A 145 -0.63 11.26 31.76
N GLY A 146 0.06 12.27 32.28
CA GLY A 146 1.44 12.57 31.96
C GLY A 146 2.39 11.40 32.24
N ASN A 147 3.43 11.33 31.41
CA ASN A 147 4.56 10.44 31.53
C ASN A 147 5.54 10.98 32.59
N GLU A 148 5.46 10.45 33.81
CA GLU A 148 6.41 10.77 34.89
C GLU A 148 6.65 9.55 35.80
N ASN A 149 7.72 8.79 35.57
CA ASN A 149 8.78 8.64 36.57
C ASN A 149 10.03 7.98 35.96
N ALA A 150 11.15 8.71 35.97
CA ALA A 150 12.47 8.17 35.68
C ALA A 150 13.45 8.65 36.75
N GLY A 151 14.12 7.72 37.42
CA GLY A 151 15.41 7.99 38.07
C GLY A 151 15.49 7.82 39.59
N LYS A 152 16.20 6.76 39.99
CA LYS A 152 17.25 6.72 41.02
C LYS A 152 16.95 7.22 42.46
N GLY A 153 17.11 6.30 43.42
CA GLY A 153 17.33 6.63 44.83
C GLY A 153 17.70 5.40 45.69
N ALA A 154 18.99 5.07 45.76
CA ALA A 154 19.59 4.39 46.93
C ALA A 154 20.01 5.51 47.94
N PRO A 155 20.38 5.26 49.22
CA PRO A 155 20.96 4.05 49.84
C PRO A 155 20.06 3.51 50.99
N GLU A 156 20.45 2.79 52.06
CA GLU A 156 21.77 2.46 52.64
C GLU A 156 21.76 1.13 53.45
N SER A 157 22.53 1.05 54.55
CA SER A 157 22.84 -0.15 55.35
C SER A 157 22.01 -0.34 56.63
N GLY A 158 21.82 -1.61 57.03
CA GLY A 158 21.36 -2.05 58.36
C GLY A 158 21.58 -3.54 58.53
#